data_AF-A0A6G1D796-F1
#
_entry.id   AF-A0A6G1D796-F1
#
_cell.length_a   1.000
_cell.length_b   1.000
_cell.length_c   1.000
_cell.angle_alpha   90.00
_cell.angle_beta   90.00
_cell.angle_gamma   90.00
#
_symmetry.space_group_name_H-M   'P 1'
#
loop_
_entity.id
_entity.type
_entity.pdbx_description
1 polymer ?
#
loop_
_entity_poly.entity_id
_entity_poly.type
_entity_poly.pdbx_seq_one_letter_code
_entity_poly.pdbx_strand_id
1 'polypeptide(L)'
;MTTGALTATTSSGLTPMTGLGETTASRSRLQTAGSQLYRRLELNDNMSNEVLLRLPPDAPWMLARCLAVSKSWCRILKEPKFEVSYRYRHKS
;
A
#
# COMPACT_ATOMS: atom_id res chain seq x y z
N MET A 1 -63.91 -36.89 3.59
CA MET A 1 -63.74 -38.36 3.50
C MET A 1 -62.31 -38.65 3.07
N THR A 2 -61.70 -39.66 3.71
CA THR A 2 -60.39 -40.29 3.42
C THR A 2 -59.13 -39.63 4.01
N THR A 3 -58.87 -40.08 5.24
CA THR A 3 -57.60 -40.38 5.90
C THR A 3 -56.58 -41.12 5.01
N GLY A 4 -55.31 -40.75 5.11
CA GLY A 4 -54.18 -41.54 4.66
C GLY A 4 -52.89 -41.10 5.36
N ALA A 5 -52.59 -41.72 6.50
CA ALA A 5 -51.32 -41.59 7.19
C ALA A 5 -50.29 -42.56 6.58
N LEU A 6 -49.04 -42.12 6.39
CA LEU A 6 -47.88 -43.01 6.34
C LEU A 6 -46.68 -42.33 6.99
N THR A 7 -46.27 -42.91 8.11
CA THR A 7 -44.96 -42.72 8.74
C THR A 7 -43.89 -43.45 7.93
N ALA A 8 -42.77 -42.80 7.67
CA ALA A 8 -41.53 -43.48 7.29
C ALA A 8 -40.37 -42.84 8.07
N THR A 9 -39.89 -43.57 9.07
CA THR A 9 -38.62 -43.33 9.76
C THR A 9 -37.50 -43.88 8.88
N THR A 10 -36.49 -43.09 8.53
CA THR A 10 -35.18 -43.61 8.07
C THR A 10 -34.07 -42.63 8.41
N SER A 11 -33.34 -42.99 9.47
CA SER A 11 -31.89 -43.11 9.61
C SER A 11 -30.92 -42.15 8.91
N SER A 12 -29.89 -41.85 9.72
CA SER A 12 -28.48 -41.61 9.35
C SER A 12 -28.06 -40.15 9.28
N GLY A 13 -27.38 -39.75 10.36
CA GLY A 13 -26.67 -38.49 10.43
C GLY A 13 -25.50 -38.47 9.46
N LEU A 14 -25.27 -37.29 8.89
CA LEU A 14 -23.96 -36.83 8.47
C LEU A 14 -23.86 -35.35 8.84
N THR A 15 -22.68 -35.03 9.32
CA THR A 15 -22.20 -33.80 9.97
C THR A 15 -22.68 -32.47 9.36
N PRO A 16 -22.87 -31.42 10.19
CA PRO A 16 -22.85 -30.05 9.68
C PRO A 16 -21.47 -29.81 9.04
N MET A 17 -21.45 -29.41 7.77
CA MET A 17 -20.25 -28.92 7.09
C MET A 17 -19.87 -27.56 7.69
N THR A 18 -19.34 -27.62 8.91
CA THR A 18 -18.52 -26.58 9.52
C THR A 18 -17.21 -26.56 8.77
N GLY A 19 -16.87 -25.42 8.14
CA GLY A 19 -15.51 -25.18 7.67
C GLY A 19 -15.36 -24.64 6.24
N LEU A 20 -16.11 -23.61 5.87
CA LEU A 20 -15.62 -22.64 4.88
C LEU A 20 -15.19 -21.36 5.61
N GLY A 21 -14.24 -21.51 6.53
CA GLY A 21 -13.57 -20.42 7.24
C GLY A 21 -12.14 -20.17 6.76
N GLU A 22 -11.70 -20.84 5.70
CA GLU A 22 -10.28 -20.94 5.35
C GLU A 22 -10.00 -20.40 3.95
N THR A 23 -10.24 -19.12 3.71
CA THR A 23 -9.61 -18.43 2.56
C THR A 23 -9.47 -16.92 2.74
N THR A 24 -9.58 -16.41 3.97
CA THR A 24 -9.33 -14.98 4.26
C THR A 24 -7.93 -14.78 4.85
N ALA A 25 -7.44 -15.69 5.69
CA ALA A 25 -6.15 -15.55 6.37
C ALA A 25 -4.94 -15.64 5.42
N SER A 26 -4.99 -16.52 4.41
CA SER A 26 -3.93 -16.67 3.40
C SER A 26 -3.84 -15.45 2.48
N ARG A 27 -4.97 -14.79 2.21
CA ARG A 27 -5.03 -13.53 1.46
C ARG A 27 -4.40 -12.38 2.27
N SER A 28 -4.64 -12.34 3.57
CA SER A 28 -4.05 -11.34 4.48
C SER A 28 -2.52 -11.46 4.61
N ARG A 29 -1.96 -12.69 4.64
CA ARG A 29 -0.49 -12.88 4.70
C ARG A 29 0.22 -12.41 3.43
N LEU A 30 -0.33 -12.72 2.26
CA LEU A 30 0.25 -12.29 0.99
C LEU A 30 0.06 -10.77 0.76
N GLN A 31 -1.06 -10.19 1.18
CA GLN A 31 -1.26 -8.74 1.18
C GLN A 31 -0.29 -8.01 2.13
N THR A 32 0.06 -8.61 3.28
CA THR A 32 1.02 -8.03 4.23
C THR A 32 2.46 -8.08 3.69
N ALA A 33 2.87 -9.20 3.09
CA ALA A 33 4.20 -9.32 2.47
C ALA A 33 4.34 -8.39 1.24
N GLY A 34 3.29 -8.32 0.40
CA GLY A 34 3.25 -7.40 -0.74
C GLY A 34 3.33 -5.94 -0.29
N SER A 35 2.47 -5.51 0.63
CA SER A 35 2.47 -4.13 1.15
C SER A 35 3.75 -3.76 1.91
N GLN A 36 4.40 -4.71 2.59
CA GLN A 36 5.72 -4.52 3.18
C GLN A 36 6.81 -4.27 2.13
N LEU A 37 6.82 -5.04 1.04
CA LEU A 37 7.78 -4.83 -0.05
C LEU A 37 7.50 -3.52 -0.83
N TYR A 38 6.22 -3.17 -1.03
CA TYR A 38 5.84 -1.87 -1.60
C TYR A 38 6.19 -0.69 -0.68
N ARG A 39 6.08 -0.84 0.65
CA ARG A 39 6.61 0.14 1.61
C ARG A 39 8.13 0.26 1.51
N ARG A 40 8.83 -0.83 1.21
CA ARG A 40 10.29 -0.83 1.06
C ARG A 40 10.79 -0.20 -0.25
N LEU A 41 9.91 -0.12 -1.26
CA LEU A 41 10.11 0.70 -2.46
C LEU A 41 9.77 2.19 -2.22
N GLU A 42 9.28 2.58 -1.03
CA GLU A 42 9.27 3.98 -0.65
C GLU A 42 10.72 4.45 -0.61
N LEU A 43 11.07 5.26 -1.61
CA LEU A 43 12.38 5.86 -1.72
C LEU A 43 12.62 6.63 -0.42
N ASN A 44 13.51 6.10 0.42
CA ASN A 44 13.88 6.68 1.71
C ASN A 44 14.04 8.20 1.54
N ASP A 45 13.48 9.00 2.44
CA ASP A 45 13.50 10.46 2.36
C ASP A 45 14.93 11.01 2.15
N ASN A 46 15.95 10.34 2.70
CA ASN A 46 17.35 10.69 2.48
C ASN A 46 17.79 10.50 1.01
N MET A 47 17.37 9.40 0.37
CA MET A 47 17.66 9.15 -1.05
C MET A 47 16.85 10.09 -1.95
N SER A 48 15.58 10.32 -1.60
CA SER A 48 14.72 11.30 -2.28
C SER A 48 15.34 12.69 -2.26
N ASN A 49 15.91 13.12 -1.12
CA ASN A 49 16.60 14.39 -0.97
C ASN A 49 17.81 14.50 -1.94
N GLU A 50 18.68 13.49 -1.99
CA GLU A 50 19.83 13.51 -2.90
C GLU A 50 19.42 13.53 -4.40
N VAL A 51 18.33 12.86 -4.76
CA VAL A 51 17.77 12.93 -6.12
C VAL A 51 17.27 14.33 -6.42
N LEU A 52 16.49 14.92 -5.50
CA LEU A 52 15.95 16.27 -5.65
C LEU A 52 17.05 17.34 -5.72
N LEU A 53 18.12 17.19 -4.96
CA LEU A 53 19.27 18.11 -4.99
C LEU A 53 20.05 18.07 -6.30
N ARG A 54 19.94 16.99 -7.10
CA ARG A 54 20.58 16.90 -8.42
C ARG A 54 19.77 17.58 -9.53
N LEU A 55 18.55 18.03 -9.24
CA LEU A 55 17.74 18.73 -10.25
C LEU A 55 18.38 20.08 -10.61
N PRO A 56 18.48 20.41 -11.91
CA PRO A 56 19.02 21.70 -12.35
C PRO A 56 18.21 22.91 -11.81
N PRO A 57 18.87 24.02 -11.46
CA PRO A 57 18.23 25.26 -11.04
C PRO A 57 17.53 25.99 -12.21
N ASP A 58 17.96 25.73 -13.45
CA ASP A 58 17.46 26.40 -14.66
C ASP A 58 16.02 26.02 -15.03
N ALA A 59 15.48 24.96 -14.41
CA ALA A 59 14.17 24.42 -14.72
C ALA A 59 13.32 24.23 -13.44
N PRO A 60 12.79 25.32 -12.85
CA PRO A 60 12.01 25.26 -11.61
C PRO A 60 10.72 24.42 -11.74
N TRP A 61 10.21 24.23 -12.96
CA TRP A 61 9.08 23.37 -13.25
C TRP A 61 9.34 21.89 -12.92
N MET A 62 10.60 21.44 -12.89
CA MET A 62 10.93 20.06 -12.49
C MET A 62 10.67 19.86 -11.00
N LEU A 63 11.09 20.80 -10.14
CA LEU A 63 10.78 20.77 -8.71
C LEU A 63 9.27 20.81 -8.49
N ALA A 64 8.53 21.58 -9.28
CA ALA A 64 7.06 21.61 -9.22
C ALA A 64 6.43 20.25 -9.56
N ARG A 65 6.95 19.53 -10.57
CA ARG A 65 6.50 18.17 -10.89
C ARG A 65 6.83 17.18 -9.78
N CYS A 66 7.97 17.34 -9.13
CA CYS A 66 8.40 16.51 -8.00
C CYS A 66 7.46 16.61 -6.78
N LEU A 67 6.82 17.77 -6.55
CA LEU A 67 5.79 17.92 -5.52
C LEU A 67 4.58 17.00 -5.74
N ALA A 68 4.29 16.63 -6.99
CA ALA A 68 3.15 15.79 -7.36
C ALA A 68 3.44 14.28 -7.30
N VAL A 69 4.72 13.87 -7.13
CA VAL A 69 5.11 12.45 -7.14
C VAL A 69 4.65 11.74 -5.86
N SER A 70 4.89 12.33 -4.70
CA SER A 70 4.49 11.76 -3.41
C SER A 70 4.40 12.81 -2.30
N LYS A 71 3.69 12.47 -1.22
CA LYS A 71 3.63 13.30 0.00
C LYS A 71 5.02 13.49 0.63
N SER A 72 5.89 12.47 0.57
CA SER A 72 7.25 12.55 1.09
C SER A 72 8.11 13.54 0.32
N TRP A 73 8.02 13.54 -1.02
CA TRP A 73 8.74 14.50 -1.86
C TRP A 73 8.26 15.93 -1.63
N CYS A 74 6.95 16.12 -1.50
CA CYS A 74 6.37 17.40 -1.12
C CYS A 74 6.86 17.89 0.24
N ARG A 75 7.02 16.98 1.22
CA ARG A 75 7.57 17.31 2.54
C ARG A 75 9.01 17.79 2.42
N ILE A 76 9.88 17.03 1.74
CA ILE A 76 11.30 17.36 1.58
C ILE A 76 11.48 18.71 0.89
N LEU A 77 10.75 18.96 -0.19
CA LEU A 77 10.84 20.23 -0.94
C LEU A 77 10.37 21.45 -0.14
N LYS A 78 9.52 21.26 0.87
CA LYS A 78 9.06 22.33 1.77
C LYS A 78 9.97 22.52 2.99
N GLU A 79 10.97 21.67 3.19
CA GLU A 79 11.89 21.83 4.33
C GLU A 79 12.89 22.96 4.09
N PRO A 80 13.13 23.83 5.08
CA PRO A 80 14.11 24.92 4.95
C PRO A 80 15.53 24.39 4.74
N LYS A 81 15.84 23.20 5.27
CA LYS A 81 17.13 22.52 5.08
C LYS A 81 17.36 22.16 3.61
N PHE A 82 16.31 21.80 2.89
CA PHE A 82 16.41 21.48 1.47
C PHE A 82 16.78 22.73 0.67
N GLU A 83 16.12 23.86 0.91
CA GLU A 83 16.42 25.12 0.21
C GLU A 83 17.88 25.55 0.40
N VAL A 84 18.39 25.49 1.63
CA VAL A 84 19.78 25.86 1.94
C VAL A 84 20.76 24.95 1.19
N SER A 85 20.58 23.63 1.26
CA SER A 85 21.43 22.65 0.59
C SER A 85 21.35 22.76 -0.94
N TYR A 86 20.14 22.99 -1.47
CA TYR A 86 19.90 23.16 -2.90
C TYR A 86 20.62 24.40 -3.44
N ARG A 87 20.48 25.53 -2.74
CA ARG A 87 21.18 26.77 -3.09
C ARG A 87 22.68 26.63 -2.92
N TYR A 88 23.17 25.92 -1.90
CA TYR A 88 24.61 25.69 -1.74
C TYR A 88 25.18 24.86 -2.90
N ARG A 89 24.47 23.81 -3.34
CA ARG A 89 24.89 22.93 -4.43
C ARG A 89 24.82 23.61 -5.82
N HIS A 90 23.88 24.54 -5.99
CA HIS A 90 23.60 25.22 -7.28
C HIS A 90 24.02 26.69 -7.33
N LYS A 91 24.68 27.21 -6.30
CA LYS A 91 25.32 28.52 -6.34
C LYS A 91 26.52 28.43 -7.29
N SER A 92 26.34 28.94 -8.50
CA SER A 92 27.41 29.39 -9.40
C SER A 92 27.58 30.90 -9.30
#